data_AF-A0A957NV03-F1
#
_entry.id   AF-A0A957NV03-F1
#
_cell.length_a   1.000
_cell.length_b   1.000
_cell.length_c   1.000
_cell.angle_alpha   90.00
_cell.angle_beta   90.00
_cell.angle_gamma   90.00
#
_symmetry.space_group_name_H-M   'P 1'
#
loop_
_entity.id
_entity.type
_entity.pdbx_description
1 polymer ?
#
loop_
_entity_poly.entity_id
_entity_poly.type
_entity_poly.pdbx_seq_one_letter_code
_entity_poly.pdbx_strand_id
1 'polypeptide(L)'
;MVATGIDGLWVDQVYLQSSIGPHDDLWPSSDPCSAAAFKSATGLNLPVTEDWDNPIFQRWILWRHTQIADFLLAEKAAARLVNPDLVFFNENASVDAGRATYVANDPTIYLPHPDMSTGHEIETIG
;
A
#
# COMPACT_ATOMS: atom_id res chain seq x y z
N MET A 1 16.29 28.17 11.75
CA MET A 1 15.79 26.89 11.22
C MET A 1 16.55 26.59 9.94
N VAL A 2 17.09 25.38 9.79
CA VAL A 2 17.67 24.95 8.51
C VAL A 2 16.51 24.42 7.68
N ALA A 3 16.17 25.09 6.59
CA ALA A 3 15.31 24.50 5.57
C ALA A 3 16.13 23.40 4.88
N THR A 4 15.61 22.19 4.81
CA THR A 4 16.35 21.01 4.30
C THR A 4 16.73 21.14 2.82
N GLY A 5 16.11 22.07 2.07
CA GLY A 5 16.33 22.25 0.63
C GLY A 5 15.85 21.06 -0.20
N ILE A 6 14.95 20.24 0.35
CA ILE A 6 14.42 19.05 -0.30
C ILE A 6 13.26 19.44 -1.22
N ASP A 7 13.43 19.18 -2.52
CA ASP A 7 12.43 19.45 -3.56
C ASP A 7 11.57 18.21 -3.91
N GLY A 8 11.95 17.04 -3.39
CA GLY A 8 11.27 15.78 -3.70
C GLY A 8 11.38 14.74 -2.60
N LEU A 9 10.38 13.85 -2.53
CA LEU A 9 10.38 12.68 -1.67
C LEU A 9 10.19 11.43 -2.54
N TRP A 10 11.13 10.50 -2.45
CA TRP A 10 11.04 9.17 -3.04
C TRP A 10 10.73 8.17 -1.93
N VAL A 11 9.53 7.60 -1.97
CA VAL A 11 9.11 6.54 -1.06
C VAL A 11 9.38 5.23 -1.76
N ASP A 12 10.26 4.43 -1.17
CA ASP A 12 10.51 3.03 -1.57
C ASP A 12 9.20 2.22 -1.52
N GLN A 13 9.19 1.00 -2.06
CA GLN A 13 7.98 0.19 -2.16
C GLN A 13 7.32 -0.04 -0.79
N VAL A 14 6.12 0.51 -0.63
CA VAL A 14 5.26 0.22 0.51
C VAL A 14 4.51 -1.07 0.24
N TYR A 15 4.54 -2.00 1.20
CA TYR A 15 3.87 -3.28 1.12
C TYR A 15 3.02 -3.56 2.35
N LEU A 16 1.90 -4.26 2.13
CA LEU A 16 1.06 -4.82 3.19
C LEU A 16 0.73 -6.26 2.81
N GLN A 17 1.48 -7.22 3.36
CA GLN A 17 1.45 -8.63 2.93
C GLN A 17 0.14 -9.31 3.28
N SER A 18 -0.47 -10.07 2.36
CA SER A 18 -1.74 -10.81 2.54
C SER A 18 -1.63 -12.03 3.45
N SER A 19 -0.52 -12.16 4.19
CA SER A 19 -0.21 -13.26 5.09
C SER A 19 -1.39 -13.55 6.03
N ILE A 20 -2.06 -14.68 5.79
CA ILE A 20 -3.08 -15.26 6.65
C ILE A 20 -2.58 -16.67 7.02
N GLY A 21 -2.51 -16.97 8.31
CA GLY A 21 -1.98 -18.24 8.79
C GLY A 21 -0.49 -18.16 9.17
N PRO A 22 0.35 -19.18 8.88
CA PRO A 22 1.63 -19.44 9.55
C PRO A 22 2.79 -18.45 9.28
N HIS A 23 2.48 -17.26 8.78
CA HIS A 23 3.43 -16.19 8.47
C HIS A 23 3.36 -15.04 9.50
N ASP A 24 3.00 -15.36 10.74
CA ASP A 24 2.85 -14.41 11.85
C ASP A 24 4.16 -13.66 12.19
N ASP A 25 5.30 -14.17 11.74
CA ASP A 25 6.62 -13.57 11.87
C ASP A 25 6.94 -12.53 10.77
N LEU A 26 6.10 -12.39 9.75
CA LEU A 26 6.37 -11.58 8.54
C LEU A 26 5.50 -10.31 8.42
N TRP A 27 5.33 -9.55 9.50
CA TRP A 27 4.54 -8.30 9.55
C TRP A 27 3.19 -8.50 8.85
N PRO A 28 2.39 -9.47 9.31
CA PRO A 28 1.22 -9.92 8.58
C PRO A 28 0.17 -8.81 8.56
N SER A 29 -0.53 -8.64 7.45
CA SER A 29 -1.70 -7.77 7.45
C SER A 29 -2.85 -8.36 8.28
N SER A 30 -2.74 -9.56 8.86
CA SER A 30 -3.78 -10.19 9.68
C SER A 30 -3.60 -10.01 11.19
N ASP A 31 -2.67 -9.15 11.62
CA ASP A 31 -2.46 -8.83 13.03
C ASP A 31 -3.72 -8.20 13.69
N PRO A 32 -3.82 -8.19 15.04
CA PRO A 32 -5.01 -7.69 15.75
C PRO A 32 -5.42 -6.25 15.41
N CYS A 33 -4.46 -5.36 15.12
CA CYS A 33 -4.76 -3.99 14.73
C CYS A 33 -5.39 -3.96 13.33
N SER A 34 -4.83 -4.70 12.38
CA SER A 34 -5.37 -4.80 11.02
C SER A 34 -6.76 -5.48 11.02
N ALA A 35 -6.96 -6.51 11.84
CA ALA A 35 -8.26 -7.16 12.02
C ALA A 35 -9.32 -6.17 12.56
N ALA A 36 -8.96 -5.35 13.54
CA ALA A 36 -9.84 -4.32 14.08
C ALA A 36 -10.15 -3.22 13.05
N ALA A 37 -9.14 -2.75 12.32
CA ALA A 37 -9.28 -1.73 11.29
C ALA A 37 -10.17 -2.20 10.14
N PHE A 38 -9.97 -3.44 9.66
CA PHE A 38 -10.81 -4.04 8.62
C PHE A 38 -12.27 -4.16 9.06
N LYS A 39 -12.50 -4.64 10.29
CA LYS A 39 -13.84 -4.73 10.85
C LYS A 39 -14.50 -3.38 11.01
N SER A 40 -13.75 -2.36 11.43
CA SER A 40 -14.25 -0.98 11.50
C SER A 40 -14.61 -0.43 10.13
N ALA A 41 -13.82 -0.73 9.09
CA ALA A 41 -14.03 -0.20 7.74
C ALA A 41 -15.16 -0.93 6.98
N THR A 42 -15.39 -2.21 7.26
CA THR A 42 -16.26 -3.07 6.42
C THR A 42 -17.41 -3.73 7.17
N GLY A 43 -17.36 -3.79 8.50
CA GLY A 43 -18.27 -4.58 9.33
C GLY A 43 -18.02 -6.10 9.29
N LEU A 44 -17.03 -6.56 8.52
CA LEU A 44 -16.70 -7.97 8.34
C LEU A 44 -15.57 -8.40 9.28
N ASN A 45 -15.57 -9.67 9.68
CA ASN A 45 -14.39 -10.24 10.34
C ASN A 45 -13.34 -10.58 9.28
N LEU A 46 -12.07 -10.52 9.67
CA LEU A 46 -10.94 -10.85 8.81
C LEU A 46 -11.03 -12.34 8.38
N PRO A 47 -10.78 -12.67 7.09
CA PRO A 47 -10.77 -14.06 6.62
C PRO A 47 -9.66 -14.87 7.30
N VAL A 48 -9.95 -16.09 7.73
CA VAL A 48 -9.00 -16.94 8.46
C VAL A 48 -8.18 -17.87 7.57
N THR A 49 -8.53 -17.94 6.28
CA THR A 49 -7.85 -18.72 5.25
C THR A 49 -7.86 -17.96 3.93
N GLU A 50 -6.87 -18.21 3.09
CA GLU A 50 -6.90 -17.79 1.69
C GLU A 50 -7.97 -18.58 0.92
N ASP A 51 -8.93 -17.85 0.31
CA ASP A 51 -10.01 -18.41 -0.48
C ASP A 51 -10.47 -17.36 -1.52
N TRP A 52 -10.06 -17.53 -2.78
CA TRP A 52 -10.34 -16.58 -3.85
C TRP A 52 -11.82 -16.55 -4.27
N ASP A 53 -12.61 -17.56 -3.92
CA ASP A 53 -14.05 -17.61 -4.16
C ASP A 53 -14.85 -16.99 -3.00
N ASN A 54 -14.20 -16.72 -1.86
CA ASN A 54 -14.83 -16.08 -0.72
C ASN A 54 -14.90 -14.54 -0.90
N PRO A 55 -16.11 -13.94 -0.94
CA PRO A 55 -16.25 -12.48 -1.11
C PRO A 55 -15.66 -11.68 0.06
N ILE A 56 -15.54 -12.27 1.26
CA ILE A 56 -14.87 -11.62 2.39
C ILE A 56 -13.36 -11.55 2.15
N PHE A 57 -12.76 -12.59 1.59
CA PHE A 57 -11.35 -12.58 1.22
C PHE A 57 -11.07 -11.61 0.07
N GLN A 58 -11.92 -11.58 -0.96
CA GLN A 58 -11.80 -10.57 -2.02
C GLN A 58 -11.91 -9.14 -1.47
N ARG A 59 -12.85 -8.90 -0.55
CA ARG A 59 -12.98 -7.59 0.13
C ARG A 59 -11.74 -7.25 0.95
N TRP A 60 -11.14 -8.25 1.59
CA TRP A 60 -9.90 -8.11 2.35
C TRP A 60 -8.73 -7.69 1.46
N ILE A 61 -8.56 -8.35 0.30
CA ILE A 61 -7.55 -7.96 -0.69
C ILE A 61 -7.71 -6.49 -1.04
N LEU A 62 -8.90 -6.09 -1.51
CA LEU A 62 -9.16 -4.70 -1.93
C LEU A 62 -8.89 -3.68 -0.81
N TRP A 63 -9.33 -3.97 0.42
CA TRP A 63 -9.10 -3.07 1.55
C TRP A 63 -7.61 -2.79 1.79
N ARG A 64 -6.72 -3.79 1.64
CA ARG A 64 -5.28 -3.57 1.81
C ARG A 64 -4.71 -2.62 0.76
N HIS A 65 -5.15 -2.72 -0.49
CA HIS A 65 -4.75 -1.77 -1.54
C HIS A 65 -5.17 -0.35 -1.18
N THR A 66 -6.36 -0.15 -0.59
CA THR A 66 -6.76 1.19 -0.14
C THR A 66 -5.93 1.68 1.05
N GLN A 67 -5.51 0.80 1.96
CA GLN A 67 -4.64 1.19 3.09
C GLN A 67 -3.29 1.73 2.61
N ILE A 68 -2.68 1.08 1.62
CA ILE A 68 -1.43 1.56 1.01
C ILE A 68 -1.63 2.93 0.35
N ALA A 69 -2.74 3.09 -0.40
CA ALA A 69 -3.04 4.36 -1.04
C ALA A 69 -3.28 5.50 -0.02
N ASP A 70 -4.09 5.24 1.02
CA ASP A 70 -4.35 6.21 2.07
C ASP A 70 -3.06 6.62 2.81
N PHE A 71 -2.17 5.66 3.08
CA PHE A 71 -0.88 5.91 3.70
C PHE A 71 -0.01 6.84 2.84
N LEU A 72 0.19 6.53 1.56
CA LEU A 72 1.03 7.33 0.67
C LEU A 72 0.43 8.73 0.42
N LEU A 73 -0.90 8.83 0.33
CA LEU A 73 -1.57 10.13 0.20
C LEU A 73 -1.39 10.98 1.47
N ALA A 74 -1.45 10.36 2.65
CA ALA A 74 -1.19 11.04 3.92
C ALA A 74 0.28 11.50 4.03
N GLU A 75 1.23 10.66 3.60
CA GLU A 75 2.65 11.00 3.58
C GLU A 75 2.93 12.18 2.62
N LYS A 76 2.38 12.13 1.41
CA LYS A 76 2.44 13.24 0.45
C LYS A 76 1.87 14.53 1.04
N ALA A 77 0.71 14.46 1.68
CA ALA A 77 0.08 15.62 2.31
C ALA A 77 0.96 16.20 3.42
N ALA A 78 1.54 15.35 4.27
CA ALA A 78 2.46 15.76 5.33
C ALA A 78 3.74 16.41 4.76
N ALA A 79 4.34 15.83 3.73
CA ALA A 79 5.51 16.38 3.05
C ALA A 79 5.22 17.79 2.48
N ARG A 80 4.03 17.98 1.91
CA ARG A 80 3.62 19.28 1.35
C ARG A 80 3.23 20.35 2.36
N LEU A 81 2.97 19.98 3.62
CA LEU A 81 2.88 20.97 4.71
C LEU A 81 4.25 21.63 4.97
N VAL A 82 5.36 20.95 4.64
CA VAL A 82 6.71 21.48 4.78
C VAL A 82 7.15 22.22 3.51
N ASN A 83 6.92 21.63 2.34
CA ASN A 83 7.20 22.24 1.04
C ASN A 83 6.02 22.01 0.08
N PRO A 84 5.15 23.02 -0.16
CA PRO A 84 3.99 22.88 -1.05
C PRO A 84 4.33 22.46 -2.49
N ASP A 85 5.55 22.78 -2.95
CA ASP A 85 6.03 22.49 -4.31
C ASP A 85 6.75 21.13 -4.41
N LEU A 86 6.80 20.35 -3.33
CA LEU A 86 7.49 19.06 -3.28
C LEU A 86 6.89 18.05 -4.27
N VAL A 87 7.78 17.42 -5.04
CA VAL A 87 7.44 16.32 -5.95
C VAL A 87 7.49 14.99 -5.18
N PHE A 88 6.37 14.27 -5.15
CA PHE A 88 6.24 13.00 -4.44
C PHE A 88 6.26 11.83 -5.41
N PHE A 89 7.16 10.88 -5.19
CA PHE A 89 7.27 9.63 -5.95
C PHE A 89 6.98 8.44 -5.04
N ASN A 90 6.07 7.58 -5.47
CA ASN A 90 5.93 6.24 -4.94
C ASN A 90 6.63 5.25 -5.88
N GLU A 91 7.60 4.51 -5.36
CA GLU A 91 8.10 3.33 -6.03
C GLU A 91 7.10 2.17 -5.92
N ASN A 92 6.90 1.46 -7.03
CA ASN A 92 6.03 0.29 -7.11
C ASN A 92 6.54 -0.70 -8.15
N ALA A 93 6.11 -1.95 -8.01
CA ALA A 93 6.37 -2.96 -9.02
C ALA A 93 5.52 -2.66 -10.26
N SER A 94 6.17 -2.60 -11.40
CA SER A 94 5.57 -2.09 -12.66
C SER A 94 4.45 -2.96 -13.24
N VAL A 95 4.32 -4.21 -12.78
CA VAL A 95 3.57 -5.28 -13.45
C VAL A 95 3.14 -6.34 -12.45
N ASP A 96 2.18 -7.17 -12.87
CA ASP A 96 1.67 -8.40 -12.24
C ASP A 96 2.79 -9.46 -12.03
N ALA A 97 3.85 -9.08 -11.32
CA ALA A 97 4.66 -10.06 -10.62
C ALA A 97 3.69 -10.82 -9.72
N GLY A 98 3.75 -12.15 -9.65
CA GLY A 98 2.81 -12.96 -8.86
C GLY A 98 2.72 -12.60 -7.37
N ARG A 99 3.50 -11.61 -6.91
CA ARG A 99 3.45 -10.99 -5.59
C ARG A 99 2.62 -9.71 -5.49
N ALA A 100 2.18 -9.07 -6.58
CA ALA A 100 1.53 -7.75 -6.53
C ALA A 100 0.30 -7.76 -5.61
N THR A 101 -0.61 -8.73 -5.79
CA THR A 101 -1.75 -8.91 -4.88
C THR A 101 -1.31 -9.34 -3.48
N TYR A 102 -0.25 -10.15 -3.36
CA TYR A 102 0.30 -10.55 -2.06
C TYR A 102 0.74 -9.31 -1.25
N VAL A 103 1.45 -8.36 -1.84
CA VAL A 103 1.92 -7.15 -1.15
C VAL A 103 0.96 -5.94 -1.21
N ALA A 104 -0.23 -6.11 -1.77
CA ALA A 104 -1.20 -5.03 -2.00
C ALA A 104 -0.67 -3.89 -2.90
N ASN A 105 0.15 -4.24 -3.90
CA ASN A 105 0.67 -3.30 -4.88
C ASN A 105 -0.27 -3.23 -6.10
N ASP A 106 -0.83 -2.04 -6.35
CA ASP A 106 -1.59 -1.73 -7.55
C ASP A 106 -1.39 -0.24 -7.88
N PRO A 107 -0.51 0.11 -8.83
CA PRO A 107 -0.26 1.51 -9.17
C PRO A 107 -1.46 2.20 -9.85
N THR A 108 -2.46 1.44 -10.32
CA THR A 108 -3.64 2.04 -10.98
C THR A 108 -4.52 2.82 -10.02
N ILE A 109 -4.47 2.53 -8.71
CA ILE A 109 -5.20 3.25 -7.68
C ILE A 109 -4.77 4.73 -7.57
N TYR A 110 -3.58 5.07 -8.08
CA TYR A 110 -3.06 6.44 -8.06
C TYR A 110 -3.46 7.28 -9.27
N LEU A 111 -4.03 6.70 -10.33
CA LEU A 111 -4.41 7.42 -11.54
C LEU A 111 -5.33 8.64 -11.30
N PRO A 112 -6.26 8.64 -10.33
CA PRO A 112 -7.08 9.81 -10.02
C PRO A 112 -6.31 10.95 -9.31
N HIS A 113 -5.05 10.74 -8.91
CA HIS A 113 -4.23 11.68 -8.16
C HIS A 113 -3.11 12.25 -9.06
N PRO A 114 -3.36 13.34 -9.81
CA PRO A 114 -2.43 13.87 -10.82
C PRO A 114 -1.11 14.40 -10.23
N ASP A 115 -1.07 14.57 -8.92
CA ASP A 115 0.03 15.08 -8.13
C ASP A 115 0.78 13.96 -7.38
N MET A 116 0.48 12.70 -7.71
CA MET A 116 1.16 11.48 -7.27
C MET A 116 2.00 10.93 -8.44
N SER A 117 3.33 11.01 -8.34
CA SER A 117 4.20 10.40 -9.34
C SER A 117 4.52 8.95 -8.97
N THR A 118 4.66 8.08 -9.96
CA THR A 118 5.01 6.67 -9.76
C THR A 118 6.36 6.35 -10.40
N GLY A 119 7.26 5.74 -9.63
CA GLY A 119 8.48 5.10 -10.11
C GLY A 119 8.21 3.62 -10.30
N HIS A 120 8.23 3.15 -11.55
CA HIS A 120 7.97 1.76 -11.88
C HIS A 120 9.28 0.97 -11.84
N GLU A 121 9.45 0.13 -10.82
CA GLU A 121 10.58 -0.79 -10.72
C GLU A 121 10.38 -1.94 -11.70
N ILE A 122 11.27 -2.00 -12.71
CA ILE A 122 11.31 -3.08 -13.70
C ILE A 122 12.50 -3.97 -13.35
N GLU A 123 12.23 -5.08 -12.68
CA GLU A 123 13.23 -6.13 -12.51
C GLU A 123 13.46 -6.85 -13.85
N THR A 124 14.70 -6.83 -14.35
CA THR A 124 15.09 -7.72 -15.43
C THR A 124 15.35 -9.09 -14.84
N ILE A 125 14.53 -10.07 -15.21
CA ILE A 125 14.72 -11.51 -14.95
C ILE A 125 16.21 -11.88 -15.02
N GLY A 126 16.77 -12.30 -13.88
CA GLY A 126 18.09 -12.90 -13.74
C GLY A 126 17.99 -14.35 -13.30
#